data_AF-A0A966VF38-F1
#
_entry.id   AF-A0A966VF38-F1
#
_cell.length_a   1.000
_cell.length_b   1.000
_cell.length_c   1.000
_cell.angle_alpha   90.00
_cell.angle_beta   90.00
_cell.angle_gamma   90.00
#
_symmetry.space_group_name_H-M   'P 1'
#
loop_
_entity.id
_entity.type
_entity.pdbx_description
1 polymer ?
#
loop_
_entity_poly.entity_id
_entity_poly.type
_entity_poly.pdbx_seq_one_letter_code
_entity_poly.pdbx_strand_id
1 'polypeptide(L)'
;MATRIIGDEASTVLKPLIEEKRARGINVRMASLESIAANATPAQIREFIKTQYRAQGIDFVLLVGDKANLPWQRIRSGMGSNNGDPVPSDQYYACLDGTFTGSTNDYDWQCEVAVGRVGVKTSAQLEAWVGKHMALVEAAKASRTTAAMSYGEELDRSTLGGWILDHLVTGRNVAPVSAGFPATTQFTKLYDTFSQQVGATQFLEAMTAGDYHIVNHLGHANSDYALRMNASRIPDFKSRPAFFYSQGCYPNNPDIDNWTVQAVRLPDFGPAAMISNTRYGWYEPGREGEGTSAILHRTFWSKRFKDKIKTIGFMNHGAKAAALSVDRSTVMVYTALESNLIGDPELDLMVGE
;
A
#
# COMPACT_ATOMS: atom_id res chain seq x y z
N MET A 1 -6.19 -14.84 -15.25
CA MET A 1 -6.28 -14.09 -13.99
C MET A 1 -7.74 -13.86 -13.64
N ALA A 2 -8.07 -13.84 -12.34
CA ALA A 2 -9.41 -13.56 -11.86
C ALA A 2 -9.40 -12.67 -10.61
N THR A 3 -10.37 -11.76 -10.55
CA THR A 3 -10.52 -10.77 -9.48
C THR A 3 -11.87 -10.94 -8.79
N ARG A 4 -11.83 -11.00 -7.46
CA ARG A 4 -13.01 -10.99 -6.60
C ARG A 4 -13.14 -9.62 -5.92
N ILE A 5 -14.24 -8.93 -6.18
CA ILE A 5 -14.58 -7.72 -5.42
C ILE A 5 -15.56 -8.11 -4.31
N ILE A 6 -15.27 -7.71 -3.07
CA ILE A 6 -16.11 -7.98 -1.89
C ILE A 6 -16.48 -6.63 -1.27
N GLY A 7 -17.77 -6.29 -1.27
CA GLY A 7 -18.26 -5.01 -0.75
C GLY A 7 -19.75 -4.83 -1.02
N ASP A 8 -20.40 -4.00 -0.20
CA ASP A 8 -21.85 -3.77 -0.26
C ASP A 8 -22.24 -2.64 -1.24
N GLU A 9 -21.25 -1.95 -1.81
CA GLU A 9 -21.47 -0.79 -2.66
C GLU A 9 -21.94 -1.17 -4.08
N ALA A 10 -22.75 -0.26 -4.65
CA ALA A 10 -23.45 -0.48 -5.91
C ALA A 10 -22.52 -0.90 -7.06
N SER A 11 -22.82 -2.05 -7.66
CA SER A 11 -22.16 -2.60 -8.85
C SER A 11 -22.08 -1.62 -10.03
N THR A 12 -22.96 -0.62 -10.09
CA THR A 12 -22.96 0.43 -11.11
C THR A 12 -21.76 1.36 -11.00
N VAL A 13 -21.33 1.75 -9.80
CA VAL A 13 -20.17 2.65 -9.60
C VAL A 13 -18.87 1.94 -9.97
N LEU A 14 -18.78 0.64 -9.71
CA LEU A 14 -17.62 -0.18 -10.04
C LEU A 14 -17.58 -0.62 -11.51
N LYS A 15 -18.62 -0.32 -12.30
CA LYS A 15 -18.73 -0.76 -13.69
C LYS A 15 -17.51 -0.37 -14.55
N PRO A 16 -16.96 0.87 -14.51
CA PRO A 16 -15.79 1.22 -15.31
C PRO A 16 -14.57 0.33 -14.97
N LEU A 17 -14.32 0.10 -13.67
CA LEU A 17 -13.24 -0.78 -13.20
C LEU A 17 -13.43 -2.23 -13.67
N ILE A 18 -14.66 -2.74 -13.58
CA ILE A 18 -15.00 -4.12 -13.98
C ILE A 18 -14.82 -4.30 -15.49
N GLU A 19 -15.28 -3.34 -16.29
CA GLU A 19 -15.18 -3.37 -17.75
C GLU A 19 -13.72 -3.27 -18.22
N GLU A 20 -12.92 -2.40 -17.59
CA GLU A 20 -11.49 -2.27 -17.87
C GLU A 20 -10.75 -3.60 -17.63
N LYS A 21 -10.95 -4.22 -16.46
CA LYS A 21 -10.33 -5.51 -16.12
C LYS A 21 -10.75 -6.62 -17.09
N ARG A 22 -12.04 -6.68 -17.43
CA ARG A 22 -12.57 -7.66 -18.40
C ARG A 22 -12.00 -7.44 -19.81
N ALA A 23 -11.79 -6.19 -20.22
CA ALA A 23 -11.15 -5.88 -21.51
C ALA A 23 -9.71 -6.39 -21.58
N ARG A 24 -9.00 -6.49 -20.45
CA ARG A 24 -7.69 -7.16 -20.33
C ARG A 24 -7.76 -8.68 -20.14
N GLY A 25 -8.95 -9.28 -20.26
CA GLY A 25 -9.15 -10.72 -20.13
C GLY A 25 -9.22 -11.23 -18.68
N ILE A 26 -9.46 -10.35 -17.71
CA ILE A 26 -9.54 -10.72 -16.29
C ILE A 26 -10.99 -11.03 -15.93
N ASN A 27 -11.20 -12.21 -15.36
CA ASN A 27 -12.51 -12.63 -14.90
C ASN A 27 -12.86 -11.89 -13.60
N VAL A 28 -13.78 -10.94 -13.67
CA VAL A 28 -14.22 -10.18 -12.49
C VAL A 28 -15.60 -10.62 -12.04
N ARG A 29 -15.72 -10.92 -10.74
CA ARG A 29 -16.97 -11.25 -10.08
C ARG A 29 -17.08 -10.50 -8.75
N MET A 30 -18.30 -10.11 -8.38
CA MET A 30 -18.60 -9.40 -7.14
C MET A 30 -19.28 -10.33 -6.13
N ALA A 31 -19.16 -10.01 -4.85
CA ALA A 31 -19.97 -10.54 -3.76
C ALA A 31 -20.20 -9.41 -2.74
N SER A 32 -21.41 -9.31 -2.17
CA SER A 32 -21.65 -8.40 -1.05
C SER A 32 -21.18 -9.04 0.26
N LEU A 33 -20.85 -8.23 1.26
CA LEU A 33 -20.55 -8.75 2.59
C LEU A 33 -21.78 -9.42 3.19
N GLU A 34 -22.96 -8.84 2.97
CA GLU A 34 -24.23 -9.44 3.38
C GLU A 34 -24.43 -10.85 2.81
N SER A 35 -23.96 -11.11 1.58
CA SER A 35 -24.04 -12.45 0.97
C SER A 35 -23.10 -13.48 1.62
N ILE A 36 -22.07 -13.02 2.34
CA ILE A 36 -21.17 -13.88 3.12
C ILE A 36 -21.81 -14.17 4.47
N ALA A 37 -22.16 -13.12 5.21
CA ALA A 37 -22.91 -13.17 6.46
C ALA A 37 -23.33 -11.75 6.88
N ALA A 38 -24.43 -11.63 7.63
CA ALA A 38 -24.72 -10.39 8.34
C ALA A 38 -23.59 -10.08 9.33
N ASN A 39 -22.94 -8.92 9.19
CA ASN A 39 -21.74 -8.52 9.96
C ASN A 39 -20.61 -9.55 9.87
N ALA A 40 -20.23 -9.94 8.64
CA ALA A 40 -19.21 -10.96 8.40
C ALA A 40 -17.91 -10.71 9.19
N THR A 41 -17.52 -11.69 9.98
CA THR A 41 -16.25 -11.68 10.72
C THR A 41 -15.05 -11.85 9.77
N PRO A 42 -13.82 -11.46 10.17
CA PRO A 42 -12.64 -11.74 9.37
C PRO A 42 -12.51 -13.20 8.96
N ALA A 43 -12.80 -14.14 9.87
CA ALA A 43 -12.71 -15.58 9.58
C ALA A 43 -13.69 -16.01 8.49
N GLN A 44 -14.93 -15.48 8.50
CA GLN A 44 -15.93 -15.77 7.45
C GLN A 44 -15.53 -15.19 6.10
N ILE A 45 -15.00 -13.96 6.07
CA ILE A 45 -14.48 -13.35 4.83
C ILE A 45 -13.29 -14.15 4.28
N ARG A 46 -12.33 -14.54 5.14
CA ARG A 46 -11.18 -15.37 4.75
C ARG A 46 -11.62 -16.73 4.21
N GLU A 47 -12.59 -17.39 4.84
CA GLU A 47 -13.11 -18.68 4.36
C GLU A 47 -13.87 -18.54 3.04
N PHE A 48 -14.62 -17.46 2.85
CA PHE A 48 -15.23 -17.15 1.57
C PHE A 48 -14.17 -16.99 0.46
N ILE A 49 -13.12 -16.20 0.72
CA ILE A 49 -12.00 -16.01 -0.21
C ILE A 49 -11.35 -17.36 -0.54
N LYS A 50 -11.06 -18.18 0.48
CA LYS A 50 -10.51 -19.53 0.32
C LYS A 50 -11.37 -20.43 -0.56
N THR A 51 -12.69 -20.36 -0.40
CA THR A 51 -13.63 -21.09 -1.25
C THR A 51 -13.58 -20.58 -2.69
N GLN A 52 -13.55 -19.25 -2.90
CA GLN A 52 -13.43 -18.68 -4.25
C GLN A 52 -12.09 -19.04 -4.91
N TYR A 53 -10.99 -19.04 -4.16
CA TYR A 53 -9.68 -19.45 -4.63
C TYR A 53 -9.68 -20.90 -5.12
N ARG A 54 -10.17 -21.83 -4.30
CA ARG A 54 -10.24 -23.26 -4.65
C ARG A 54 -11.17 -23.56 -5.82
N ALA A 55 -12.29 -22.85 -5.90
CA ALA A 55 -13.31 -23.13 -6.92
C ALA A 55 -13.06 -22.42 -8.26
N GLN A 56 -12.38 -21.28 -8.25
CA GLN A 56 -12.31 -20.37 -9.41
C GLN A 56 -10.90 -19.89 -9.74
N GLY A 57 -9.89 -20.18 -8.90
CA GLY A 57 -8.52 -19.73 -9.09
C GLY A 57 -8.42 -18.20 -9.15
N ILE A 58 -9.03 -17.50 -8.17
CA ILE A 58 -8.88 -16.04 -8.06
C ILE A 58 -7.44 -15.68 -7.69
N ASP A 59 -6.93 -14.60 -8.26
CA ASP A 59 -5.58 -14.07 -7.97
C ASP A 59 -5.66 -12.80 -7.11
N PHE A 60 -6.75 -12.04 -7.24
CA PHE A 60 -6.91 -10.73 -6.62
C PHE A 60 -8.21 -10.65 -5.82
N VAL A 61 -8.13 -10.00 -4.66
CA VAL A 61 -9.28 -9.62 -3.84
C VAL A 61 -9.24 -8.11 -3.58
N LEU A 62 -10.27 -7.41 -4.06
CA LEU A 62 -10.50 -6.01 -3.74
C LEU A 62 -11.62 -5.91 -2.70
N LEU A 63 -11.28 -5.47 -1.50
CA LEU A 63 -12.23 -5.20 -0.42
C LEU A 63 -12.72 -3.75 -0.53
N VAL A 64 -14.02 -3.54 -0.69
CA VAL A 64 -14.62 -2.20 -0.85
C VAL A 64 -15.67 -1.98 0.23
N GLY A 65 -15.57 -0.88 0.96
CA GLY A 65 -16.61 -0.44 1.88
C GLY A 65 -16.16 0.10 3.22
N ASP A 66 -17.12 0.38 4.09
CA ASP A 66 -16.83 1.08 5.35
C ASP A 66 -16.15 0.15 6.35
N LYS A 67 -15.30 0.73 7.21
CA LYS A 67 -14.62 -0.01 8.28
C LYS A 67 -15.58 -0.70 9.25
N ALA A 68 -16.82 -0.21 9.39
CA ALA A 68 -17.85 -0.81 10.23
C ALA A 68 -18.29 -2.19 9.70
N ASN A 69 -18.32 -2.36 8.38
CA ASN A 69 -18.80 -3.59 7.73
C ASN A 69 -17.65 -4.48 7.23
N LEU A 70 -16.50 -3.86 6.93
CA LEU A 70 -15.29 -4.55 6.53
C LEU A 70 -14.24 -4.57 7.65
N PRO A 71 -14.26 -5.59 8.53
CA PRO A 71 -13.35 -5.64 9.66
C PRO A 71 -11.90 -5.88 9.24
N TRP A 72 -10.98 -5.37 10.05
CA TRP A 72 -9.57 -5.74 10.01
C TRP A 72 -9.33 -6.92 10.95
N GLN A 73 -8.55 -7.92 10.52
CA GLN A 73 -8.01 -8.88 11.47
C GLN A 73 -6.87 -8.24 12.24
N ARG A 74 -6.92 -8.30 13.57
CA ARG A 74 -5.80 -7.89 14.43
C ARG A 74 -4.96 -9.12 14.77
N ILE A 75 -3.68 -9.08 14.42
CA ILE A 75 -2.73 -10.19 14.53
C ILE A 75 -1.64 -9.82 15.53
N ARG A 76 -1.27 -10.75 16.43
CA ARG A 76 -0.21 -10.51 17.41
C ARG A 76 1.16 -10.63 16.76
N SER A 77 1.95 -9.58 16.85
CA SER A 77 3.35 -9.56 16.40
C SER A 77 4.34 -9.98 17.49
N GLY A 78 3.93 -9.87 18.76
CA GLY A 78 4.82 -10.05 19.91
C GLY A 78 5.51 -8.75 20.37
N MET A 79 5.28 -7.61 19.71
CA MET A 79 5.84 -6.30 20.13
C MET A 79 5.22 -5.77 21.43
N GLY A 80 4.06 -6.29 21.85
CA GLY A 80 3.35 -5.84 23.05
C GLY A 80 2.47 -4.61 22.80
N SER A 81 1.48 -4.42 23.66
CA SER A 81 0.39 -3.45 23.45
C SER A 81 0.84 -1.99 23.37
N ASN A 82 1.90 -1.62 24.09
CA ASN A 82 2.46 -0.26 24.06
C ASN A 82 3.02 0.12 22.70
N ASN A 83 3.34 -0.89 21.88
CA ASN A 83 3.81 -0.72 20.51
C ASN A 83 2.66 -0.89 19.49
N GLY A 84 1.39 -0.85 19.90
CA GLY A 84 0.25 -0.95 18.98
C GLY A 84 -0.12 -2.38 18.55
N ASP A 85 0.34 -3.39 19.28
CA ASP A 85 -0.05 -4.80 19.12
C ASP A 85 -1.39 -5.10 19.83
N PRO A 86 -2.31 -5.90 19.28
CA PRO A 86 -2.26 -6.60 17.99
C PRO A 86 -2.43 -5.67 16.78
N VAL A 87 -1.70 -5.99 15.72
CA VAL A 87 -1.58 -5.21 14.48
C VAL A 87 -2.74 -5.51 13.52
N PRO A 88 -3.53 -4.51 13.09
CA PRO A 88 -4.51 -4.69 12.02
C PRO A 88 -3.82 -5.00 10.69
N SER A 89 -4.20 -6.09 10.04
CA SER A 89 -3.56 -6.54 8.80
C SER A 89 -4.51 -7.26 7.84
N ASP A 90 -4.43 -6.90 6.57
CA ASP A 90 -5.09 -7.60 5.47
C ASP A 90 -4.28 -8.80 4.97
N GLN A 91 -3.07 -9.04 5.51
CA GLN A 91 -2.32 -10.29 5.32
C GLN A 91 -3.18 -11.52 5.64
N TYR A 92 -4.06 -11.38 6.64
CA TYR A 92 -5.01 -12.43 7.03
C TYR A 92 -5.90 -12.91 5.88
N TYR A 93 -6.33 -12.00 5.01
CA TYR A 93 -7.20 -12.32 3.88
C TYR A 93 -6.44 -12.86 2.68
N ALA A 94 -5.10 -12.73 2.67
CA ALA A 94 -4.24 -13.07 1.55
C ALA A 94 -3.66 -14.47 1.64
N CYS A 95 -3.22 -14.89 2.84
CA CYS A 95 -2.73 -16.24 3.09
C CYS A 95 -3.91 -17.11 3.54
N LEU A 96 -4.14 -18.25 2.92
CA LEU A 96 -5.40 -19.00 2.98
C LEU A 96 -5.25 -20.40 3.59
N ASP A 97 -4.04 -20.94 3.72
CA ASP A 97 -3.82 -22.33 4.14
C ASP A 97 -3.15 -22.48 5.52
N GLY A 98 -2.55 -21.43 6.08
CA GLY A 98 -1.95 -21.47 7.42
C GLY A 98 -2.67 -20.66 8.51
N THR A 99 -1.97 -20.41 9.61
CA THR A 99 -2.48 -19.76 10.82
C THR A 99 -1.82 -18.42 11.10
N PHE A 100 -2.48 -17.60 11.93
CA PHE A 100 -1.95 -16.36 12.52
C PHE A 100 -2.12 -16.36 14.04
N THR A 101 -2.16 -17.57 14.63
CA THR A 101 -2.28 -17.80 16.07
C THR A 101 -1.11 -18.66 16.54
N GLY A 102 -0.80 -18.58 17.84
CA GLY A 102 0.37 -19.25 18.40
C GLY A 102 1.66 -18.46 18.16
N SER A 103 2.75 -19.19 17.88
CA SER A 103 4.06 -18.62 17.63
C SER A 103 4.09 -17.84 16.32
N THR A 104 4.68 -16.65 16.31
CA THR A 104 4.85 -15.83 15.11
C THR A 104 5.73 -16.50 14.05
N ASN A 105 6.56 -17.46 14.44
CA ASN A 105 7.36 -18.27 13.51
C ASN A 105 6.52 -19.23 12.67
N ASP A 106 5.34 -19.61 13.16
CA ASP A 106 4.41 -20.52 12.51
C ASP A 106 3.34 -19.77 11.71
N TYR A 107 3.45 -18.43 11.65
CA TYR A 107 2.51 -17.62 10.89
C TYR A 107 2.67 -17.86 9.40
N ASP A 108 1.52 -17.78 8.74
CA ASP A 108 1.43 -17.93 7.30
C ASP A 108 1.80 -16.63 6.58
N TRP A 109 2.85 -16.71 5.77
CA TRP A 109 3.37 -15.60 4.99
C TRP A 109 3.34 -15.86 3.48
N GLN A 110 2.79 -17.00 3.07
CA GLN A 110 2.60 -17.34 1.67
C GLN A 110 1.20 -16.91 1.25
N CYS A 111 1.11 -15.82 0.50
CA CYS A 111 -0.18 -15.34 0.03
C CYS A 111 -0.58 -16.08 -1.25
N GLU A 112 -1.73 -16.75 -1.22
CA GLU A 112 -2.35 -17.31 -2.42
C GLU A 112 -3.00 -16.23 -3.29
N VAL A 113 -3.48 -15.14 -2.67
CA VAL A 113 -4.13 -14.03 -3.38
C VAL A 113 -3.56 -12.67 -2.97
N ALA A 114 -3.51 -11.75 -3.92
CA ALA A 114 -3.19 -10.35 -3.67
C ALA A 114 -4.42 -9.61 -3.12
N VAL A 115 -4.26 -8.90 -2.00
CA VAL A 115 -5.37 -8.19 -1.32
C VAL A 115 -5.08 -6.70 -1.31
N GLY A 116 -6.07 -5.92 -1.68
CA GLY A 116 -6.11 -4.48 -1.47
C GLY A 116 -7.48 -4.04 -0.99
N ARG A 117 -7.54 -2.88 -0.35
CA ARG A 117 -8.76 -2.37 0.28
C ARG A 117 -9.02 -0.93 -0.09
N VAL A 118 -10.27 -0.58 -0.31
CA VAL A 118 -10.73 0.80 -0.47
C VAL A 118 -11.82 1.05 0.57
N GLY A 119 -11.43 1.74 1.64
CA GLY A 119 -12.42 2.17 2.63
C GLY A 119 -13.32 3.23 2.02
N VAL A 120 -14.64 3.09 2.03
CA VAL A 120 -15.62 4.11 1.58
C VAL A 120 -16.88 4.07 2.43
N LYS A 121 -17.54 5.21 2.64
CA LYS A 121 -18.79 5.33 3.41
C LYS A 121 -20.00 5.57 2.52
N THR A 122 -19.78 6.05 1.31
CA THR A 122 -20.85 6.47 0.38
C THR A 122 -20.48 6.11 -1.05
N SER A 123 -21.50 5.96 -1.90
CA SER A 123 -21.29 5.75 -3.34
C SER A 123 -20.51 6.89 -4.00
N ALA A 124 -20.65 8.14 -3.53
CA ALA A 124 -19.90 9.28 -4.04
C ALA A 124 -18.39 9.18 -3.74
N GLN A 125 -18.01 8.68 -2.55
CA GLN A 125 -16.61 8.42 -2.24
C GLN A 125 -16.04 7.28 -3.09
N LEU A 126 -16.85 6.26 -3.36
CA LEU A 126 -16.45 5.18 -4.25
C LEU A 126 -16.29 5.67 -5.69
N GLU A 127 -17.20 6.49 -6.18
CA GLU A 127 -17.15 7.09 -7.52
C GLU A 127 -15.90 7.97 -7.68
N ALA A 128 -15.60 8.80 -6.68
CA ALA A 128 -14.37 9.60 -6.65
C ALA A 128 -13.11 8.73 -6.72
N TRP A 129 -13.05 7.64 -5.97
CA TRP A 129 -11.93 6.70 -6.02
C TRP A 129 -11.86 5.99 -7.39
N VAL A 130 -12.98 5.48 -7.93
CA VAL A 130 -13.00 4.80 -9.24
C VAL A 130 -12.52 5.74 -10.33
N GLY A 131 -13.03 6.98 -10.39
CA GLY A 131 -12.59 7.97 -11.37
C GLY A 131 -11.08 8.24 -11.29
N LYS A 132 -10.57 8.44 -10.07
CA LYS A 132 -9.15 8.66 -9.82
C LYS A 132 -8.28 7.45 -10.18
N HIS A 133 -8.72 6.24 -9.83
CA HIS A 133 -8.04 5.00 -10.18
C HIS A 133 -7.98 4.81 -11.70
N MET A 134 -9.10 5.00 -12.40
CA MET A 134 -9.16 4.90 -13.85
C MET A 134 -8.25 5.91 -14.55
N ALA A 135 -8.17 7.14 -14.03
CA ALA A 135 -7.23 8.14 -14.55
C ALA A 135 -5.76 7.70 -14.40
N LEU A 136 -5.38 7.04 -13.29
CA LEU A 136 -4.04 6.45 -13.14
C LEU A 136 -3.82 5.28 -14.10
N VAL A 137 -4.80 4.38 -14.27
CA VAL A 137 -4.70 3.24 -15.20
C VAL A 137 -4.49 3.72 -16.63
N GLU A 138 -5.24 4.71 -17.08
CA GLU A 138 -5.10 5.27 -18.43
C GLU A 138 -3.76 6.00 -18.60
N ALA A 139 -3.29 6.71 -17.58
CA ALA A 139 -1.97 7.36 -17.61
C ALA A 139 -0.84 6.33 -17.70
N ALA A 140 -0.92 5.23 -16.93
CA ALA A 140 0.05 4.13 -16.96
C ALA A 140 0.07 3.41 -18.33
N LYS A 141 -1.10 3.15 -18.94
CA LYS A 141 -1.19 2.51 -20.27
C LYS A 141 -0.58 3.34 -21.38
N ALA A 142 -0.66 4.67 -21.28
CA ALA A 142 -0.15 5.56 -22.31
C ALA A 142 1.40 5.65 -22.32
N SER A 143 2.11 4.90 -21.47
CA SER A 143 3.58 4.82 -21.40
C SER A 143 4.29 6.18 -21.21
N ARG A 144 3.64 7.14 -20.53
CA ARG A 144 4.02 8.56 -20.68
C ARG A 144 5.11 9.06 -19.73
N THR A 145 5.47 8.31 -18.68
CA THR A 145 6.41 8.84 -17.68
C THR A 145 7.48 7.84 -17.25
N THR A 146 8.72 8.32 -17.26
CA THR A 146 9.85 7.71 -16.55
C THR A 146 10.11 8.42 -15.22
N ALA A 147 9.27 9.38 -14.83
CA ALA A 147 9.48 10.19 -13.65
C ALA A 147 8.87 9.55 -12.38
N ALA A 148 9.64 9.59 -11.30
CA ALA A 148 9.21 9.21 -9.97
C ALA A 148 9.65 10.29 -8.97
N MET A 149 8.89 10.46 -7.88
CA MET A 149 9.26 11.36 -6.79
C MET A 149 9.66 10.56 -5.55
N SER A 150 10.71 11.00 -4.87
CA SER A 150 11.04 10.57 -3.51
C SER A 150 11.01 11.78 -2.57
N TYR A 151 10.22 11.70 -1.50
CA TYR A 151 10.04 12.73 -0.49
C TYR A 151 10.49 12.21 0.89
N GLY A 152 11.60 12.73 1.39
CA GLY A 152 12.30 12.22 2.56
C GLY A 152 12.47 13.29 3.64
N GLU A 153 11.83 13.10 4.78
CA GLU A 153 11.90 14.04 5.91
C GLU A 153 13.09 13.73 6.85
N GLU A 154 13.53 14.70 7.63
CA GLU A 154 14.39 14.50 8.80
C GLU A 154 13.61 13.68 9.85
N LEU A 155 14.13 12.52 10.25
CA LEU A 155 13.44 11.57 11.15
C LEU A 155 13.89 11.71 12.61
N ASP A 156 15.16 12.10 12.79
CA ASP A 156 15.78 12.44 14.07
C ASP A 156 17.08 13.22 13.80
N ARG A 157 17.76 13.63 14.88
CA ARG A 157 19.02 14.40 14.87
C ARG A 157 20.21 13.78 14.12
N SER A 158 20.08 12.56 13.62
CA SER A 158 21.11 11.74 13.00
C SER A 158 20.60 10.92 11.81
N THR A 159 19.33 11.04 11.44
CA THR A 159 18.72 10.22 10.38
C THR A 159 17.88 11.07 9.43
N LEU A 160 18.24 11.05 8.15
CA LEU A 160 17.45 11.66 7.07
C LEU A 160 16.74 10.57 6.26
N GLY A 161 15.44 10.73 6.05
CA GLY A 161 14.64 9.82 5.22
C GLY A 161 15.14 9.75 3.78
N GLY A 162 15.71 10.84 3.26
CA GLY A 162 16.32 10.89 1.93
C GLY A 162 17.47 9.89 1.74
N TRP A 163 18.32 9.69 2.76
CA TRP A 163 19.41 8.71 2.71
C TRP A 163 18.88 7.30 2.51
N ILE A 164 17.80 6.96 3.22
CA ILE A 164 17.16 5.66 3.15
C ILE A 164 16.44 5.47 1.79
N LEU A 165 15.74 6.50 1.30
CA LEU A 165 15.03 6.46 0.02
C LEU A 165 15.97 6.35 -1.19
N ASP A 166 17.23 6.79 -1.08
CA ASP A 166 18.22 6.63 -2.15
C ASP A 166 18.60 5.17 -2.44
N HIS A 167 18.34 4.26 -1.50
CA HIS A 167 18.47 2.83 -1.72
C HIS A 167 17.36 2.24 -2.58
N LEU A 168 16.24 2.95 -2.78
CA LEU A 168 15.26 2.56 -3.79
C LEU A 168 15.83 2.77 -5.19
N VAL A 169 16.63 3.82 -5.39
CA VAL A 169 17.25 4.13 -6.68
C VAL A 169 18.42 3.20 -6.98
N THR A 170 19.29 2.99 -6.00
CA THR A 170 20.55 2.24 -6.20
C THR A 170 20.43 0.74 -5.95
N GLY A 171 19.40 0.30 -5.21
CA GLY A 171 19.33 -1.05 -4.68
C GLY A 171 20.30 -1.27 -3.51
N ARG A 172 20.40 -2.51 -3.03
CA ARG A 172 21.24 -2.90 -1.90
C ARG A 172 21.76 -4.32 -2.06
N ASN A 173 23.05 -4.50 -1.84
CA ASN A 173 23.70 -5.81 -1.78
C ASN A 173 23.74 -6.37 -0.34
N VAL A 174 22.63 -6.25 0.38
CA VAL A 174 22.43 -6.80 1.73
C VAL A 174 21.10 -7.52 1.75
N ALA A 175 21.06 -8.72 2.35
CA ALA A 175 19.88 -9.58 2.37
C ALA A 175 18.65 -8.86 3.00
N PRO A 176 17.45 -8.95 2.41
CA PRO A 176 17.19 -9.52 1.09
C PRO A 176 17.76 -8.59 0.01
N VAL A 177 18.59 -9.11 -0.91
CA VAL A 177 19.23 -8.28 -1.95
C VAL A 177 18.15 -7.66 -2.84
N SER A 178 18.18 -6.35 -3.01
CA SER A 178 17.17 -5.60 -3.76
C SER A 178 17.78 -4.85 -4.95
N ALA A 179 17.14 -4.95 -6.11
CA ALA A 179 17.45 -4.09 -7.25
C ALA A 179 16.87 -2.69 -7.05
N GLY A 180 17.56 -1.69 -7.58
CA GLY A 180 17.05 -0.33 -7.67
C GLY A 180 16.11 -0.12 -8.86
N PHE A 181 15.57 1.09 -8.96
CA PHE A 181 14.86 1.53 -10.16
C PHE A 181 15.74 1.50 -11.42
N PRO A 182 15.17 1.34 -12.62
CA PRO A 182 15.91 1.43 -13.88
C PRO A 182 16.65 2.76 -14.00
N ALA A 183 17.85 2.74 -14.58
CA ALA A 183 18.67 3.95 -14.77
C ALA A 183 18.00 5.03 -15.64
N THR A 184 16.98 4.66 -16.43
CA THR A 184 16.14 5.56 -17.22
C THR A 184 15.11 6.34 -16.39
N THR A 185 14.91 5.97 -15.12
CA THR A 185 13.96 6.64 -14.22
C THR A 185 14.50 8.01 -13.80
N GLN A 186 13.69 9.05 -14.01
CA GLN A 186 13.99 10.42 -13.60
C GLN A 186 13.43 10.67 -12.20
N PHE A 187 14.32 10.72 -11.20
CA PHE A 187 13.92 10.99 -9.82
C PHE A 187 13.91 12.49 -9.51
N THR A 188 12.77 12.97 -9.05
CA THR A 188 12.71 14.22 -8.28
C THR A 188 12.86 13.89 -6.80
N LYS A 189 13.96 14.35 -6.21
CA LYS A 189 14.29 14.14 -4.79
C LYS A 189 13.97 15.40 -4.00
N LEU A 190 12.98 15.31 -3.12
CA LEU A 190 12.63 16.34 -2.16
C LEU A 190 13.09 15.85 -0.79
N TYR A 191 14.33 16.11 -0.43
CA TYR A 191 14.89 15.62 0.82
C TYR A 191 15.21 16.77 1.76
N ASP A 192 14.85 16.58 3.02
CA ASP A 192 15.38 17.38 4.09
C ASP A 192 16.90 17.17 4.22
N THR A 193 17.56 18.20 4.70
CA THR A 193 18.85 18.12 5.36
C THR A 193 18.68 18.57 6.81
N PHE A 194 19.67 18.32 7.67
CA PHE A 194 19.64 18.81 9.06
C PHE A 194 19.61 20.34 9.18
N SER A 195 19.84 21.09 8.10
CA SER A 195 19.82 22.55 8.08
C SER A 195 18.69 23.15 7.23
N GLN A 196 18.04 22.35 6.39
CA GLN A 196 17.01 22.82 5.47
C GLN A 196 15.95 21.76 5.30
N GLN A 197 14.71 22.13 5.58
CA GLN A 197 13.59 21.24 5.41
C GLN A 197 12.70 21.64 4.23
N VAL A 198 12.14 20.65 3.54
CA VAL A 198 11.17 20.81 2.45
C VAL A 198 9.77 20.75 3.06
N GLY A 199 8.99 21.81 2.91
CA GLY A 199 7.63 21.90 3.44
C GLY A 199 6.59 21.25 2.54
N ALA A 200 5.39 21.00 3.06
CA ALA A 200 4.32 20.40 2.27
C ALA A 200 3.85 21.27 1.09
N THR A 201 3.96 22.60 1.16
CA THR A 201 3.68 23.48 0.02
C THR A 201 4.63 23.17 -1.13
N GLN A 202 5.93 23.05 -0.87
CA GLN A 202 6.92 22.70 -1.89
C GLN A 202 6.66 21.30 -2.46
N PHE A 203 6.26 20.34 -1.62
CA PHE A 203 5.85 19.01 -2.08
C PHE A 203 4.62 19.08 -3.01
N LEU A 204 3.57 19.81 -2.64
CA LEU A 204 2.36 19.97 -3.45
C LEU A 204 2.64 20.70 -4.77
N GLU A 205 3.48 21.74 -4.75
CA GLU A 205 3.94 22.45 -5.95
C GLU A 205 4.72 21.53 -6.88
N ALA A 206 5.68 20.76 -6.35
CA ALA A 206 6.45 19.80 -7.13
C ALA A 206 5.56 18.71 -7.73
N MET A 207 4.62 18.16 -6.95
CA MET A 207 3.66 17.18 -7.41
C MET A 207 2.76 17.72 -8.53
N THR A 208 2.37 18.99 -8.46
CA THR A 208 1.54 19.65 -9.48
C THR A 208 2.34 19.94 -10.75
N ALA A 209 3.61 20.30 -10.61
CA ALA A 209 4.48 20.66 -11.73
C ALA A 209 5.02 19.44 -12.52
N GLY A 210 5.15 18.28 -11.88
CA GLY A 210 5.69 17.08 -12.51
C GLY A 210 4.64 16.06 -12.94
N ASP A 211 5.07 15.12 -13.78
CA ASP A 211 4.25 14.01 -14.28
C ASP A 211 4.60 12.70 -13.55
N TYR A 212 4.30 12.64 -12.26
CA TYR A 212 4.62 11.48 -11.43
C TYR A 212 3.44 10.52 -11.35
N HIS A 213 3.71 9.22 -11.50
CA HIS A 213 2.77 8.13 -11.17
C HIS A 213 3.24 7.32 -9.96
N ILE A 214 4.44 7.59 -9.48
CA ILE A 214 5.06 6.95 -8.32
C ILE A 214 5.60 8.02 -7.39
N VAL A 215 5.20 7.93 -6.11
CA VAL A 215 5.70 8.77 -5.02
C VAL A 215 6.15 7.88 -3.86
N ASN A 216 7.42 7.95 -3.51
CA ASN A 216 8.00 7.25 -2.38
C ASN A 216 8.17 8.24 -1.23
N HIS A 217 7.74 7.86 -0.03
CA HIS A 217 7.77 8.70 1.14
C HIS A 217 8.39 8.00 2.35
N LEU A 218 9.23 8.75 3.06
CA LEU A 218 9.70 8.41 4.39
C LEU A 218 9.75 9.68 5.22
N GLY A 219 8.91 9.72 6.25
CA GLY A 219 8.76 10.87 7.10
C GLY A 219 7.87 10.57 8.29
N HIS A 220 7.69 11.57 9.15
CA HIS A 220 6.80 11.43 10.28
C HIS A 220 5.35 11.36 9.82
N ALA A 221 4.58 10.50 10.46
CA ALA A 221 3.15 10.40 10.22
C ALA A 221 2.43 10.08 11.53
N ASN A 222 1.13 10.32 11.51
CA ASN A 222 0.18 9.77 12.46
C ASN A 222 -1.17 9.59 11.73
N SER A 223 -2.24 9.30 12.47
CA SER A 223 -3.54 9.03 11.85
C SER A 223 -4.18 10.23 11.13
N ASP A 224 -3.72 11.46 11.37
CA ASP A 224 -4.21 12.71 10.75
C ASP A 224 -3.11 13.48 9.99
N TYR A 225 -1.89 12.96 9.91
CA TYR A 225 -0.74 13.66 9.32
C TYR A 225 0.16 12.70 8.52
N ALA A 226 0.54 13.08 7.31
CA ALA A 226 1.58 12.46 6.50
C ALA A 226 2.08 13.46 5.44
N LEU A 227 3.26 13.24 4.84
CA LEU A 227 3.82 14.12 3.79
C LEU A 227 3.89 15.59 4.24
N ARG A 228 4.21 15.82 5.52
CA ARG A 228 4.15 17.13 6.18
C ARG A 228 2.83 17.89 6.15
N MET A 229 1.70 17.20 5.95
CA MET A 229 0.39 17.85 5.91
C MET A 229 -0.64 17.11 6.77
N ASN A 230 -1.43 17.89 7.51
CA ASN A 230 -2.62 17.36 8.18
C ASN A 230 -3.70 17.01 7.14
N ALA A 231 -4.68 16.20 7.53
CA ALA A 231 -5.76 15.78 6.63
C ALA A 231 -6.55 16.96 6.04
N SER A 232 -6.63 18.08 6.76
CA SER A 232 -7.26 19.31 6.28
C SER A 232 -6.65 19.89 5.00
N ARG A 233 -5.39 19.56 4.67
CA ARG A 233 -4.72 19.98 3.43
C ARG A 233 -4.73 18.92 2.33
N ILE A 234 -5.35 17.75 2.53
CA ILE A 234 -5.54 16.76 1.46
C ILE A 234 -6.26 17.39 0.24
N PRO A 235 -7.29 18.25 0.38
CA PRO A 235 -7.90 18.92 -0.77
C PRO A 235 -6.98 19.84 -1.59
N ASP A 236 -5.78 20.14 -1.08
CA ASP A 236 -4.80 21.00 -1.75
C ASP A 236 -3.99 20.24 -2.81
N PHE A 237 -4.11 18.91 -2.90
CA PHE A 237 -3.57 18.18 -4.05
C PHE A 237 -4.19 18.70 -5.35
N LYS A 238 -3.34 19.08 -6.31
CA LYS A 238 -3.69 19.46 -7.69
C LYS A 238 -2.90 18.65 -8.73
N SER A 239 -2.25 17.57 -8.27
CA SER A 239 -1.42 16.70 -9.09
C SER A 239 -2.22 15.56 -9.68
N ARG A 240 -1.75 15.01 -10.80
CA ARG A 240 -2.32 13.78 -11.36
C ARG A 240 -2.39 12.66 -10.32
N PRO A 241 -3.36 11.74 -10.45
CA PRO A 241 -3.41 10.54 -9.64
C PRO A 241 -2.10 9.74 -9.72
N ALA A 242 -1.63 9.25 -8.58
CA ALA A 242 -0.40 8.46 -8.51
C ALA A 242 -0.49 7.35 -7.44
N PHE A 243 0.43 6.40 -7.51
CA PHE A 243 0.65 5.44 -6.44
C PHE A 243 1.67 5.99 -5.44
N PHE A 244 1.38 5.80 -4.15
CA PHE A 244 2.22 6.25 -3.05
C PHE A 244 2.73 5.06 -2.23
N TYR A 245 3.95 5.13 -1.74
CA TYR A 245 4.46 4.20 -0.73
C TYR A 245 5.00 5.02 0.45
N SER A 246 4.39 4.87 1.63
CA SER A 246 4.84 5.56 2.84
C SER A 246 5.27 4.58 3.92
N GLN A 247 6.37 4.91 4.59
CA GLN A 247 6.86 4.22 5.77
C GLN A 247 6.42 4.87 7.09
N GLY A 248 5.65 5.95 7.05
CA GLY A 248 5.31 6.74 8.24
C GLY A 248 4.41 5.99 9.24
N CYS A 249 4.42 6.41 10.50
CA CYS A 249 3.60 5.84 11.57
C CYS A 249 2.10 6.16 11.44
N TYR A 250 1.22 5.15 11.50
CA TYR A 250 -0.24 5.27 11.64
C TYR A 250 -1.04 6.02 10.56
N PRO A 251 -0.54 6.38 9.37
CA PRO A 251 -1.37 7.10 8.39
C PRO A 251 -2.58 6.30 7.94
N ASN A 252 -2.56 4.97 8.11
CA ASN A 252 -3.66 4.06 7.80
C ASN A 252 -4.26 3.40 9.06
N ASN A 253 -4.26 4.09 10.20
CA ASN A 253 -4.88 3.57 11.41
C ASN A 253 -6.38 3.26 11.19
N PRO A 254 -6.82 1.99 11.24
CA PRO A 254 -8.19 1.64 10.91
C PRO A 254 -9.20 2.01 12.00
N ASP A 255 -8.73 2.39 13.19
CA ASP A 255 -9.60 2.71 14.32
C ASP A 255 -10.31 4.06 14.12
N ILE A 256 -9.80 4.94 13.24
CA ILE A 256 -10.36 6.26 12.93
C ILE A 256 -10.50 6.48 11.41
N ASP A 257 -11.11 7.61 11.00
CA ASP A 257 -11.10 8.02 9.59
C ASP A 257 -9.73 8.67 9.29
N ASN A 258 -8.78 7.85 8.84
CA ASN A 258 -7.37 8.22 8.81
C ASN A 258 -6.96 8.98 7.55
N TRP A 259 -5.77 9.58 7.60
CA TRP A 259 -5.16 10.36 6.52
C TRP A 259 -5.11 9.59 5.19
N THR A 260 -4.68 8.32 5.19
CA THR A 260 -4.53 7.50 3.97
C THR A 260 -5.85 7.32 3.26
N VAL A 261 -6.88 6.91 4.01
CA VAL A 261 -8.21 6.65 3.46
C VAL A 261 -8.85 7.95 2.97
N GLN A 262 -8.71 9.05 3.70
CA GLN A 262 -9.16 10.37 3.24
C GLN A 262 -8.46 10.80 1.95
N ALA A 263 -7.14 10.59 1.84
CA ALA A 263 -6.36 10.93 0.65
C ALA A 263 -6.75 10.07 -0.56
N VAL A 264 -6.95 8.76 -0.37
CA VAL A 264 -7.38 7.85 -1.45
C VAL A 264 -8.81 8.14 -1.90
N ARG A 265 -9.68 8.68 -1.05
CA ARG A 265 -11.04 9.13 -1.41
C ARG A 265 -11.11 10.50 -2.08
N LEU A 266 -10.03 11.29 -2.08
CA LEU A 266 -10.03 12.62 -2.72
C LEU A 266 -10.35 12.48 -4.23
N PRO A 267 -11.33 13.22 -4.78
CA PRO A 267 -11.59 13.19 -6.20
C PRO A 267 -10.42 13.77 -7.00
N ASP A 268 -10.25 13.28 -8.23
CA ASP A 268 -9.39 13.79 -9.30
C ASP A 268 -7.86 13.78 -9.07
N PHE A 269 -7.39 13.93 -7.83
CA PHE A 269 -5.98 14.19 -7.53
C PHE A 269 -5.42 13.35 -6.37
N GLY A 270 -4.09 13.37 -6.23
CA GLY A 270 -3.38 12.74 -5.12
C GLY A 270 -3.29 11.21 -5.24
N PRO A 271 -3.18 10.47 -4.13
CA PRO A 271 -2.98 9.03 -4.18
C PRO A 271 -4.23 8.29 -4.69
N ALA A 272 -4.09 7.49 -5.74
CA ALA A 272 -5.13 6.54 -6.20
C ALA A 272 -5.03 5.19 -5.50
N ALA A 273 -3.81 4.83 -5.10
CA ALA A 273 -3.48 3.66 -4.31
C ALA A 273 -2.25 3.98 -3.44
N MET A 274 -2.13 3.34 -2.29
CA MET A 274 -1.05 3.60 -1.35
C MET A 274 -0.69 2.37 -0.53
N ILE A 275 0.61 2.06 -0.42
CA ILE A 275 1.12 1.21 0.66
C ILE A 275 1.28 2.09 1.90
N SER A 276 0.59 1.71 2.97
CA SER A 276 0.45 2.55 4.14
C SER A 276 0.27 1.73 5.41
N ASN A 277 0.74 2.33 6.50
CA ASN A 277 1.03 1.69 7.76
C ASN A 277 -0.14 1.85 8.75
N THR A 278 -0.67 0.73 9.26
CA THR A 278 -1.77 0.73 10.24
C THR A 278 -1.29 1.06 11.64
N ARG A 279 0.03 0.94 11.90
CA ARG A 279 0.68 1.18 13.19
C ARG A 279 2.06 1.85 13.00
N TYR A 280 3.03 1.62 13.90
CA TYR A 280 4.32 2.32 13.88
C TYR A 280 5.18 1.88 12.70
N GLY A 281 5.59 2.82 11.85
CA GLY A 281 6.65 2.57 10.89
C GLY A 281 8.00 2.60 11.60
N TRP A 282 8.73 1.49 11.53
CA TRP A 282 10.03 1.36 12.20
C TRP A 282 11.20 1.63 11.24
N TYR A 283 12.12 2.47 11.69
CA TYR A 283 13.43 2.70 11.07
C TYR A 283 14.54 2.47 12.12
N GLU A 284 15.80 2.49 11.69
CA GLU A 284 16.95 2.33 12.59
C GLU A 284 17.73 3.66 12.67
N PRO A 285 17.70 4.36 13.83
CA PRO A 285 18.40 5.64 13.99
C PRO A 285 19.90 5.55 13.70
N GLY A 286 20.40 6.51 12.91
CA GLY A 286 21.81 6.60 12.53
C GLY A 286 22.28 5.51 11.56
N ARG A 287 21.39 4.66 11.03
CA ARG A 287 21.73 3.61 10.05
C ARG A 287 20.94 3.76 8.76
N GLU A 288 21.65 4.01 7.68
CA GLU A 288 21.08 4.16 6.34
C GLU A 288 20.63 2.81 5.77
N GLY A 289 19.32 2.62 5.64
CA GLY A 289 18.71 1.57 4.80
C GLY A 289 18.54 0.18 5.44
N GLU A 290 18.76 0.04 6.74
CA GLU A 290 18.64 -1.25 7.46
C GLU A 290 17.41 -1.36 8.37
N GLY A 291 16.64 -0.28 8.53
CA GLY A 291 15.35 -0.34 9.22
C GLY A 291 14.35 -1.26 8.50
N THR A 292 13.50 -1.95 9.27
CA THR A 292 12.58 -2.96 8.72
C THR A 292 11.60 -2.40 7.69
N SER A 293 11.10 -1.17 7.86
CA SER A 293 10.25 -0.50 6.86
C SER A 293 11.00 -0.23 5.55
N ALA A 294 12.29 0.11 5.64
CA ALA A 294 13.14 0.35 4.47
C ALA A 294 13.41 -0.94 3.70
N ILE A 295 13.60 -2.06 4.41
CA ILE A 295 13.74 -3.40 3.83
C ILE A 295 12.48 -3.76 3.04
N LEU A 296 11.28 -3.58 3.60
CA LEU A 296 10.02 -3.83 2.88
C LEU A 296 9.90 -2.96 1.63
N HIS A 297 10.17 -1.65 1.75
CA HIS A 297 10.03 -0.70 0.65
C HIS A 297 11.01 -0.96 -0.50
N ARG A 298 12.31 -1.21 -0.22
CA ARG A 298 13.28 -1.54 -1.28
C ARG A 298 12.98 -2.89 -1.93
N THR A 299 12.46 -3.84 -1.16
CA THR A 299 12.11 -5.16 -1.68
C THR A 299 10.85 -5.09 -2.55
N PHE A 300 9.87 -4.25 -2.20
CA PHE A 300 8.69 -3.98 -3.01
C PHE A 300 9.06 -3.53 -4.43
N TRP A 301 9.94 -2.54 -4.55
CA TRP A 301 10.39 -2.09 -5.88
C TRP A 301 11.28 -3.10 -6.57
N SER A 302 12.10 -3.85 -5.82
CA SER A 302 12.84 -4.99 -6.39
C SER A 302 11.91 -6.05 -6.98
N LYS A 303 10.69 -6.26 -6.45
CA LYS A 303 9.70 -7.16 -7.06
C LYS A 303 9.33 -6.73 -8.47
N ARG A 304 9.21 -5.43 -8.72
CA ARG A 304 9.00 -4.93 -10.08
C ARG A 304 10.24 -5.11 -10.95
N PHE A 305 11.38 -4.56 -10.53
CA PHE A 305 12.49 -4.37 -11.46
C PHE A 305 13.35 -5.62 -11.67
N LYS A 306 13.48 -6.45 -10.63
CA LYS A 306 14.21 -7.72 -10.69
C LYS A 306 13.29 -8.89 -11.02
N ASP A 307 12.20 -9.05 -10.27
CA ASP A 307 11.36 -10.24 -10.35
C ASP A 307 10.23 -10.10 -11.40
N LYS A 308 10.10 -8.91 -12.02
CA LYS A 308 9.12 -8.60 -13.08
C LYS A 308 7.65 -8.79 -12.65
N ILE A 309 7.38 -8.68 -11.35
CA ILE A 309 6.01 -8.66 -10.82
C ILE A 309 5.39 -7.32 -11.14
N LYS A 310 4.25 -7.34 -11.83
CA LYS A 310 3.64 -6.12 -12.37
C LYS A 310 2.63 -5.45 -11.45
N THR A 311 1.90 -6.24 -10.68
CA THR A 311 0.77 -5.79 -9.87
C THR A 311 1.20 -5.46 -8.44
N ILE A 312 0.82 -4.29 -7.95
CA ILE A 312 1.26 -3.79 -6.64
C ILE A 312 0.88 -4.68 -5.45
N GLY A 313 -0.21 -5.44 -5.55
CA GLY A 313 -0.62 -6.38 -4.49
C GLY A 313 0.38 -7.52 -4.32
N PHE A 314 0.78 -8.18 -5.43
CA PHE A 314 1.81 -9.21 -5.39
C PHE A 314 3.20 -8.65 -5.09
N MET A 315 3.50 -7.41 -5.48
CA MET A 315 4.74 -6.75 -5.07
C MET A 315 4.80 -6.57 -3.54
N ASN A 316 3.70 -6.14 -2.91
CA ASN A 316 3.61 -5.98 -1.45
C ASN A 316 3.79 -7.31 -0.71
N HIS A 317 3.04 -8.33 -1.11
CA HIS A 317 3.12 -9.65 -0.48
C HIS A 317 4.49 -10.30 -0.68
N GLY A 318 5.03 -10.21 -1.90
CA GLY A 318 6.35 -10.71 -2.22
C GLY A 318 7.45 -10.00 -1.42
N ALA A 319 7.31 -8.70 -1.15
CA ALA A 319 8.26 -7.95 -0.35
C ALA A 319 8.31 -8.45 1.10
N LYS A 320 7.14 -8.67 1.71
CA LYS A 320 7.02 -9.23 3.05
C LYS A 320 7.61 -10.63 3.15
N ALA A 321 7.23 -11.51 2.22
CA ALA A 321 7.74 -12.88 2.19
C ALA A 321 9.27 -12.93 2.04
N ALA A 322 9.84 -12.08 1.18
CA ALA A 322 11.28 -11.98 1.01
C ALA A 322 12.00 -11.43 2.25
N ALA A 323 11.45 -10.40 2.91
CA ALA A 323 12.01 -9.88 4.15
C ALA A 323 11.98 -10.93 5.28
N LEU A 324 10.85 -11.63 5.45
CA LEU A 324 10.65 -12.66 6.47
C LEU A 324 11.39 -13.97 6.19
N SER A 325 11.88 -14.15 4.96
CA SER A 325 12.79 -15.26 4.64
C SER A 325 14.20 -15.06 5.20
N VAL A 326 14.57 -13.82 5.53
CA VAL A 326 15.91 -13.48 6.04
C VAL A 326 15.89 -12.95 7.47
N ASP A 327 14.83 -12.25 7.88
CA ASP A 327 14.65 -11.71 9.22
C ASP A 327 13.25 -12.03 9.76
N ARG A 328 13.19 -12.85 10.82
CA ARG A 328 11.96 -13.18 11.54
C ARG A 328 11.91 -12.52 12.93
N SER A 329 12.66 -11.45 13.13
CA SER A 329 12.58 -10.64 14.34
C SER A 329 11.15 -10.15 14.58
N THR A 330 10.82 -9.91 15.85
CA THR A 330 9.52 -9.37 16.26
C THR A 330 9.19 -8.07 15.54
N VAL A 331 10.20 -7.21 15.30
CA VAL A 331 10.03 -5.92 14.59
C VAL A 331 9.75 -6.14 13.11
N MET A 332 10.41 -7.11 12.45
CA MET A 332 10.12 -7.44 11.06
C MET A 332 8.72 -8.04 10.88
N VAL A 333 8.32 -8.97 11.75
CA VAL A 333 6.95 -9.51 11.77
C VAL A 333 5.93 -8.39 11.95
N TYR A 334 6.15 -7.50 12.92
CA TYR A 334 5.29 -6.35 13.16
C TYR A 334 5.14 -5.46 11.92
N THR A 335 6.26 -5.06 11.31
CA THR A 335 6.26 -4.17 10.14
C THR A 335 5.66 -4.82 8.90
N ALA A 336 5.85 -6.14 8.72
CA ALA A 336 5.19 -6.88 7.66
C ALA A 336 3.67 -6.94 7.84
N LEU A 337 3.15 -7.03 9.08
CA LEU A 337 1.71 -7.02 9.35
C LEU A 337 1.09 -5.64 9.10
N GLU A 338 1.75 -4.57 9.54
CA GLU A 338 1.16 -3.22 9.56
C GLU A 338 1.18 -2.52 8.21
N SER A 339 2.08 -2.92 7.30
CA SER A 339 2.15 -2.40 5.94
C SER A 339 1.06 -3.00 5.04
N ASN A 340 0.04 -2.22 4.69
CA ASN A 340 -1.13 -2.70 3.96
C ASN A 340 -1.38 -1.89 2.68
N LEU A 341 -1.99 -2.52 1.68
CA LEU A 341 -2.35 -1.88 0.42
C LEU A 341 -3.76 -1.28 0.49
N ILE A 342 -3.83 0.03 0.39
CA ILE A 342 -5.08 0.76 0.19
C ILE A 342 -5.22 1.09 -1.29
N GLY A 343 -6.14 0.44 -1.99
CA GLY A 343 -6.32 0.52 -3.43
C GLY A 343 -6.54 -0.84 -4.09
N ASP A 344 -6.54 -0.85 -5.42
CA ASP A 344 -6.69 -2.05 -6.23
C ASP A 344 -5.39 -2.87 -6.26
N PRO A 345 -5.37 -4.14 -5.77
CA PRO A 345 -4.17 -4.97 -5.77
C PRO A 345 -3.65 -5.32 -7.15
N GLU A 346 -4.49 -5.21 -8.18
CA GLU A 346 -4.15 -5.56 -9.55
C GLU A 346 -3.52 -4.39 -10.33
N LEU A 347 -3.48 -3.19 -9.75
CA LEU A 347 -2.93 -2.01 -10.41
C LEU A 347 -1.49 -2.29 -10.87
N ASP A 348 -1.27 -2.15 -12.18
CA ASP A 348 0.04 -2.25 -12.82
C ASP A 348 0.65 -0.86 -12.98
N LEU A 349 1.78 -0.63 -12.31
CA LEU A 349 2.54 0.61 -12.44
C LEU A 349 3.60 0.44 -13.53
N MET A 350 3.35 0.99 -14.71
CA MET A 350 4.35 1.04 -15.77
C MET A 350 5.25 2.26 -15.57
N VAL A 351 6.52 2.03 -15.23
CA VAL A 351 7.56 3.08 -15.23
C VAL A 351 8.84 2.53 -15.83
N GLY A 352 9.28 3.18 -16.92
CA GLY A 352 10.61 2.96 -17.52
C GLY A 352 10.85 1.57 -18.13
N GLU A 353 9.80 0.86 -18.55
CA GLU A 353 9.88 -0.42 -19.27
C GLU A 353 9.81 -0.26 -20.78
#